data_AF-A0A949Q9U6-F1
#
_entry.id   AF-A0A949Q9U6-F1
#
_cell.length_a   1.000
_cell.length_b   1.000
_cell.length_c   1.000
_cell.angle_alpha   90.00
_cell.angle_beta   90.00
_cell.angle_gamma   90.00
#
_symmetry.space_group_name_H-M   'P 1'
#
loop_
_entity.id
_entity.type
_entity.pdbx_description
1 polymer ?
#
loop_
_entity_poly.entity_id
_entity_poly.type
_entity_poly.pdbx_seq_one_letter_code
_entity_poly.pdbx_strand_id
1 'polypeptide(L)'
;RQLPARLPFTLLNGASGIAVGLATEIPSHNLREIADACVALIKTPALSEADLYALVPGPDYPGGGQIISSSTDIADAYRTGRGSLKVRARWKIEDLARGQWQ
;
A
#
# COMPACT_ATOMS: atom_id res chain seq x y z
N ARG A 1 23.89 13.82 1.74
CA ARG A 1 23.09 15.07 1.71
C ARG A 1 21.64 14.67 1.48
N GLN A 2 20.69 15.10 2.31
CA GLN A 2 19.28 14.76 2.12
C GLN A 2 18.66 15.68 1.05
N LEU A 3 17.67 15.16 0.31
CA LEU A 3 16.92 15.92 -0.69
C LEU A 3 15.69 16.59 -0.03
N PRO A 4 15.17 17.70 -0.59
CA PRO A 4 14.02 18.41 0.00
C PRO A 4 12.70 17.61 0.11
N ALA A 5 12.57 16.46 -0.58
CA ALA A 5 11.42 15.55 -0.52
C ALA A 5 10.05 16.25 -0.53
N ARG A 6 9.74 16.98 -1.62
CA ARG A 6 8.46 17.71 -1.79
C ARG A 6 7.21 16.81 -1.75
N LEU A 7 7.42 15.51 -1.87
CA LEU A 7 6.42 14.46 -1.73
C LEU A 7 6.98 13.36 -0.81
N PRO A 8 6.11 12.59 -0.13
CA PRO A 8 6.51 11.55 0.82
C PRO A 8 6.99 10.26 0.12
N PHE A 9 8.14 10.34 -0.56
CA PHE A 9 8.66 9.29 -1.43
C PHE A 9 8.86 7.93 -0.76
N THR A 10 9.08 7.88 0.55
CA THR A 10 9.21 6.61 1.30
C THR A 10 7.96 5.74 1.16
N LEU A 11 6.76 6.34 1.21
CA LEU A 11 5.50 5.60 1.04
C LEU A 11 5.14 5.45 -0.44
N LEU A 12 5.42 6.45 -1.27
CA LEU A 12 5.08 6.41 -2.70
C LEU A 12 5.81 5.28 -3.42
N ASN A 13 7.11 5.15 -3.18
CA ASN A 13 7.93 4.13 -3.86
C ASN A 13 8.11 2.86 -3.03
N GLY A 14 7.84 2.94 -1.72
CA GLY A 14 8.23 1.89 -0.79
C GLY A 14 9.75 1.86 -0.53
N ALA A 15 10.17 0.88 0.25
CA ALA A 15 11.56 0.59 0.55
C ALA A 15 11.73 -0.86 0.97
N SER A 16 12.71 -1.55 0.39
CA SER A 16 13.13 -2.89 0.78
C SER A 16 14.60 -2.84 1.17
N GLY A 17 14.99 -3.53 2.24
CA GLY A 17 16.39 -3.55 2.65
C GLY A 17 16.67 -4.45 3.85
N ILE A 18 17.83 -5.09 3.83
CA ILE A 18 18.34 -5.92 4.91
C ILE A 18 19.65 -5.31 5.40
N ALA A 19 19.74 -5.08 6.70
CA ALA A 19 20.96 -4.63 7.37
C ALA A 19 21.32 -5.61 8.51
N VAL A 20 22.28 -5.24 9.35
CA VAL A 20 22.74 -6.13 10.44
C VAL A 20 21.72 -6.09 11.58
N GLY A 21 21.02 -7.20 11.80
CA GLY A 21 20.04 -7.35 12.88
C GLY A 21 18.66 -6.74 12.60
N LEU A 22 18.42 -6.21 11.39
CA LEU A 22 17.15 -5.59 11.02
C LEU A 22 16.87 -5.72 9.52
N ALA A 23 15.58 -5.70 9.17
CA ALA A 23 15.10 -5.65 7.79
C ALA A 23 13.91 -4.68 7.69
N THR A 24 13.70 -4.12 6.51
CA THR A 24 12.58 -3.24 6.20
C THR A 24 11.91 -3.69 4.92
N GLU A 25 10.59 -3.69 4.94
CA GLU A 25 9.73 -3.87 3.77
C GLU A 25 8.56 -2.89 3.90
N ILE A 26 8.59 -1.85 3.07
CA ILE A 26 7.55 -0.82 2.97
C ILE A 26 6.98 -0.93 1.55
N PRO A 27 5.69 -1.26 1.37
CA PRO A 27 5.11 -1.34 0.05
C PRO A 27 4.82 0.07 -0.51
N SER A 28 4.73 0.19 -1.84
CA SER A 28 4.34 1.43 -2.52
C SER A 28 2.87 1.76 -2.29
N HIS A 29 2.52 3.05 -2.37
CA HIS A 29 1.17 3.57 -2.18
C HIS A 29 0.80 4.57 -3.25
N ASN A 30 -0.50 4.78 -3.43
CA ASN A 30 -0.99 5.71 -4.43
C ASN A 30 -0.64 7.16 -4.05
N LEU A 31 -0.17 7.93 -5.04
CA LEU A 31 0.26 9.32 -4.82
C LEU A 31 -0.86 10.21 -4.30
N ARG A 32 -2.08 10.06 -4.83
CA ARG A 32 -3.20 10.93 -4.47
C ARG A 32 -3.67 10.66 -3.05
N GLU A 33 -3.85 9.39 -2.72
CA GLU A 33 -4.23 8.93 -1.37
C GLU A 33 -3.26 9.44 -0.30
N ILE A 34 -1.95 9.30 -0.55
CA ILE A 34 -0.93 9.78 0.38
C ILE A 34 -0.91 11.31 0.44
N ALA A 35 -1.06 12.01 -0.68
CA ALA A 35 -1.14 13.47 -0.67
C ALA A 35 -2.36 13.98 0.12
N ASP A 36 -3.52 13.37 -0.08
CA ASP A 36 -4.76 13.69 0.63
C ASP A 36 -4.64 13.41 2.13
N ALA A 37 -4.04 12.28 2.51
CA ALA A 37 -3.73 11.95 3.89
C ALA A 37 -2.78 12.97 4.54
N CYS A 38 -1.72 13.39 3.85
CA CYS A 38 -0.83 14.45 4.33
C CYS A 38 -1.57 15.78 4.53
N VAL A 39 -2.40 16.19 3.56
CA VAL A 39 -3.19 17.42 3.66
C VAL A 39 -4.20 17.34 4.81
N ALA A 40 -4.84 16.19 5.01
CA ALA A 40 -5.78 15.96 6.11
C ALA A 40 -5.09 16.06 7.48
N LEU A 41 -3.91 15.45 7.64
CA LEU A 41 -3.12 15.54 8.87
C LEU A 41 -2.59 16.96 9.14
N ILE A 42 -2.24 17.72 8.10
CA ILE A 42 -1.84 19.13 8.26
C ILE A 42 -3.02 19.97 8.75
N LYS A 43 -4.22 19.75 8.20
CA LYS A 43 -5.43 20.51 8.59
C LYS A 43 -5.96 20.09 9.96
N THR A 44 -5.87 18.80 10.27
CA THR A 44 -6.39 18.20 11.51
C THR A 44 -5.33 17.26 12.08
N PRO A 45 -4.40 17.76 12.90
CA PRO A 45 -3.32 16.93 13.47
C PRO A 45 -3.81 15.79 14.37
N ALA A 46 -5.03 15.90 14.91
CA ALA A 46 -5.68 14.89 15.74
C ALA A 46 -6.65 13.99 14.94
N LEU A 47 -6.46 13.89 13.61
CA LEU A 47 -7.24 12.99 12.75
C LEU A 47 -7.20 11.57 13.33
N SER A 48 -8.35 10.92 13.41
CA SER A 48 -8.42 9.56 13.94
C SER A 48 -7.70 8.58 13.02
N GLU A 49 -7.16 7.49 13.58
CA GLU A 49 -6.54 6.42 12.78
C GLU A 49 -7.53 5.84 11.77
N ALA A 50 -8.80 5.67 12.16
CA ALA A 50 -9.85 5.16 11.28
C ALA A 50 -10.08 6.08 10.06
N ASP A 51 -10.14 7.39 10.27
CA ASP A 51 -10.30 8.36 9.17
C ASP A 51 -9.05 8.39 8.29
N LEU A 52 -7.86 8.26 8.89
CA LEU A 52 -6.61 8.20 8.14
C LEU A 52 -6.53 6.94 7.27
N TYR A 53 -6.90 5.78 7.80
CA TYR A 53 -6.92 4.52 7.05
C TYR A 53 -8.00 4.50 5.96
N ALA A 54 -9.07 5.27 6.11
CA ALA A 54 -10.04 5.46 5.04
C ALA A 54 -9.46 6.26 3.85
N LEU A 55 -8.52 7.19 4.11
CA LEU A 55 -7.82 7.93 3.06
C LEU A 55 -6.72 7.10 2.38
N VAL A 56 -6.14 6.15 3.10
CA VAL A 56 -5.09 5.23 2.61
C VAL A 56 -5.57 3.79 2.78
N PRO A 57 -6.46 3.30 1.90
CA PRO A 57 -7.12 2.00 2.07
C PRO A 57 -6.16 0.81 1.95
N GLY A 58 -5.00 0.98 1.34
CA GLY A 58 -3.99 -0.06 1.20
C GLY A 58 -2.83 0.34 0.29
N PRO A 59 -1.85 -0.57 0.13
CA PRO A 59 -0.79 -0.39 -0.86
C PRO A 59 -1.30 -0.35 -2.30
N ASP A 60 -0.52 0.30 -3.16
CA ASP A 60 -0.73 0.35 -4.61
C ASP A 60 0.55 -0.15 -5.29
N TYR A 61 0.54 -1.41 -5.72
CA TYR A 61 1.69 -2.05 -6.34
C TYR A 61 1.75 -1.69 -7.83
N PRO A 62 2.92 -1.25 -8.36
CA PRO A 62 3.04 -0.90 -9.78
C PRO A 62 2.84 -2.09 -10.72
N GLY A 63 3.04 -3.33 -10.24
CA GLY A 63 2.75 -4.56 -10.96
C GLY A 63 1.26 -4.95 -10.98
N GLY A 64 0.39 -4.15 -10.34
CA GLY A 64 -1.01 -4.44 -10.15
C GLY A 64 -1.25 -5.62 -9.20
N GLY A 65 -2.24 -6.44 -9.53
CA GLY A 65 -2.74 -7.51 -8.66
C GLY A 65 -3.97 -7.10 -7.86
N GLN A 66 -4.40 -7.99 -6.98
CA GLN A 66 -5.50 -7.76 -6.06
C GLN A 66 -5.03 -8.06 -4.65
N ILE A 67 -5.05 -7.04 -3.79
CA ILE A 67 -4.88 -7.25 -2.36
C ILE A 67 -6.14 -7.94 -1.85
N ILE A 68 -5.96 -9.10 -1.20
CA ILE A 68 -7.05 -9.92 -0.65
C ILE A 68 -7.02 -9.98 0.89
N SER A 69 -6.08 -9.27 1.52
CA SER A 69 -6.11 -9.01 2.95
C SER A 69 -7.33 -8.17 3.32
N SER A 70 -7.86 -8.38 4.52
CA SER A 70 -8.99 -7.57 5.00
C SER A 70 -8.53 -6.14 5.28
N SER A 71 -9.47 -5.19 5.29
CA SER A 71 -9.19 -3.82 5.73
C SER A 71 -8.63 -3.77 7.15
N THR A 72 -9.08 -4.67 8.03
CA THR A 72 -8.56 -4.81 9.38
C THR A 72 -7.08 -5.23 9.39
N ASP A 73 -6.70 -6.21 8.57
CA ASP A 73 -5.29 -6.66 8.49
C ASP A 73 -4.37 -5.53 7.98
N ILE A 74 -4.86 -4.74 7.02
CA ILE A 74 -4.13 -3.59 6.48
C ILE A 74 -3.98 -2.50 7.56
N ALA A 75 -5.08 -2.17 8.24
CA ALA A 75 -5.06 -1.19 9.33
C ALA A 75 -4.12 -1.62 10.48
N ASP A 76 -4.12 -2.91 10.85
CA ASP A 76 -3.20 -3.44 11.86
C ASP A 76 -1.73 -3.37 11.41
N ALA A 77 -1.46 -3.62 10.12
CA ALA A 77 -0.13 -3.45 9.56
C ALA A 77 0.34 -1.99 9.63
N TYR A 78 -0.54 -1.03 9.34
CA TYR A 78 -0.23 0.40 9.46
C TYR A 78 -0.04 0.84 10.91
N ARG A 79 -0.88 0.36 11.82
CA ARG A 79 -0.83 0.71 13.25
C ARG A 79 0.44 0.18 13.93
N THR A 80 0.84 -1.05 13.61
CA THR A 80 1.97 -1.72 14.26
C THR A 80 3.30 -1.60 13.49
N GLY A 81 3.24 -1.17 12.23
CA GLY A 81 4.36 -1.20 11.30
C GLY A 81 4.77 -2.60 10.84
N ARG A 82 4.00 -3.65 11.18
CA ARG A 82 4.27 -5.04 10.83
C ARG A 82 2.97 -5.76 10.46
N GLY A 83 2.98 -6.51 9.36
CA GLY A 83 1.82 -7.29 8.97
C GLY A 83 2.10 -8.11 7.72
N SER A 84 1.21 -9.06 7.43
CA SER A 84 1.27 -9.85 6.21
C SER A 84 0.14 -9.43 5.27
N LEU A 85 0.50 -8.95 4.09
CA LEU A 85 -0.45 -8.57 3.05
C LEU A 85 -0.46 -9.63 1.96
N LYS A 86 -1.64 -10.15 1.65
CA LYS A 86 -1.84 -11.16 0.62
C LYS A 86 -2.20 -10.48 -0.69
N VAL A 87 -1.42 -10.75 -1.73
CA VAL A 87 -1.65 -10.25 -3.09
C VAL A 87 -1.92 -11.44 -4.01
N ARG A 88 -2.95 -11.32 -4.83
CA ARG A 88 -3.37 -12.33 -5.81
C ARG A 88 -3.21 -11.78 -7.23
N ALA A 89 -2.74 -12.63 -8.13
CA ALA A 89 -2.76 -12.33 -9.55
C ALA A 89 -4.20 -12.15 -10.05
N ARG A 90 -4.42 -11.15 -10.90
CA ARG A 90 -5.67 -11.02 -11.63
C ARG A 90 -5.56 -11.88 -12.88
N TRP A 91 -6.56 -12.72 -13.10
CA TRP A 91 -6.65 -13.62 -14.25
C TRP A 91 -8.06 -13.54 -14.82
N LYS A 92 -8.19 -13.94 -16.08
CA LYS A 92 -9.46 -14.07 -16.78
C LYS A 92 -9.44 -15.41 -17.51
N ILE A 93 -10.62 -16.01 -17.68
CA ILE A 93 -10.80 -17.18 -18.54
C ILE A 93 -11.16 -16.67 -19.92
N GLU A 94 -10.46 -17.13 -20.94
CA GLU A 94 -10.81 -16.93 -22.34
C GLU A 94 -11.35 -18.23 -22.92
N ASP A 95 -12.64 -18.24 -23.29
CA ASP A 95 -13.26 -19.39 -23.95
C ASP A 95 -12.71 -19.56 -25.37
N LEU A 96 -12.26 -20.78 -25.68
CA LEU A 96 -11.76 -21.18 -26.99
C LEU A 96 -12.72 -22.17 -27.66
N ALA A 97 -12.52 -22.41 -28.96
CA ALA A 97 -13.32 -23.36 -29.71
C ALA A 97 -13.23 -24.78 -29.11
N ARG A 98 -14.32 -25.55 -29.28
CA ARG A 98 -14.43 -26.96 -28.84
C ARG A 98 -14.29 -27.16 -27.32
N GLY A 99 -14.76 -26.19 -26.52
CA GLY A 99 -14.76 -26.29 -25.06
C GLY A 99 -13.38 -26.19 -24.41
N GLN A 100 -12.39 -25.68 -25.15
CA GLN A 100 -11.09 -25.32 -24.59
C GLN A 100 -11.17 -23.95 -23.92
N TRP A 101 -10.24 -23.66 -23.02
CA TRP A 101 -10.09 -22.34 -22.38
C TRP A 101 -8.62 -22.05 -22.14
N GLN A 102 -8.26 -20.77 -22.06
CA GLN A 102 -6.92 -20.29 -21.68
C GLN A 102 -6.99 -19.14 -20.68
#